data_AF-A0A0A0M9A0-F1
#
_entry.id   AF-A0A0A0M9A0-F1
#
_cell.length_a   1.000
_cell.length_b   1.000
_cell.length_c   1.000
_cell.angle_alpha   90.00
_cell.angle_beta   90.00
_cell.angle_gamma   90.00
#
_symmetry.space_group_name_H-M   'P 1'
#
loop_
_entity.id
_entity.type
_entity.pdbx_description
1 polymer ?
#
loop_
_entity_poly.entity_id
_entity_poly.type
_entity_poly.pdbx_seq_one_letter_code
_entity_poly.pdbx_strand_id
1 'polypeptide(L)'
;VDVSDGLLADLAHVCRASGVGAEVELDRLPASAALRDAVGPEQRRAFQAAGGDDYELCFTAPVERARRIEGAAAVSGVAVARIGRTVGGSHVVMRDGGGRPWAPDKTGYEHFG
;
A
#
# COMPACT_ATOMS: atom_id res chain seq x y z
N VAL A 1 1.98 -3.38 9.99
CA VAL A 1 0.83 -4.28 9.85
C VAL A 1 1.19 -5.27 8.75
N ASP A 2 0.81 -6.54 8.94
CA ASP A 2 0.85 -7.53 7.87
C ASP A 2 -0.27 -7.22 6.87
N VAL A 3 -0.04 -7.46 5.59
CA VAL A 3 -1.02 -7.22 4.52
C VAL A 3 -1.64 -8.57 4.14
N SER A 4 -2.77 -8.91 4.77
CA SER A 4 -3.50 -10.15 4.51
C SER A 4 -4.83 -9.89 3.79
N ASP A 5 -5.55 -8.85 4.20
CA ASP A 5 -6.90 -8.54 3.69
C ASP A 5 -6.84 -7.50 2.56
N GLY A 6 -5.65 -6.92 2.40
CA GLY A 6 -5.27 -6.00 1.35
C GLY A 6 -4.80 -4.66 1.88
N LEU A 7 -3.89 -4.04 1.12
CA LEU A 7 -3.18 -2.84 1.57
C LEU A 7 -4.12 -1.73 2.02
N LEU A 8 -5.21 -1.47 1.28
CA LEU A 8 -6.20 -0.46 1.63
C LEU A 8 -6.88 -0.75 2.98
N ALA A 9 -7.30 -2.00 3.19
CA ALA A 9 -8.02 -2.42 4.39
C ALA A 9 -7.09 -2.38 5.62
N ASP A 10 -5.93 -3.02 5.54
CA ASP A 10 -4.99 -3.15 6.65
C ASP A 10 -4.36 -1.80 7.01
N LEU A 11 -4.04 -0.95 6.02
CA LEU A 11 -3.57 0.41 6.29
C LEU A 11 -4.67 1.28 6.90
N ALA A 12 -5.94 1.10 6.50
CA ALA A 12 -7.05 1.80 7.13
C ALA A 12 -7.20 1.41 8.61
N HIS A 13 -6.93 0.15 8.97
CA HIS A 13 -6.89 -0.29 10.38
C HIS A 13 -5.82 0.46 11.17
N VAL A 14 -4.60 0.56 10.62
CA VAL A 14 -3.49 1.32 11.24
C VAL A 14 -3.86 2.80 11.39
N CYS A 15 -4.42 3.41 10.34
CA CYS A 15 -4.81 4.82 10.34
C CYS A 15 -5.86 5.13 11.41
N ARG A 16 -6.93 4.33 11.49
CA ARG A 16 -7.97 4.49 12.52
C ARG A 16 -7.41 4.33 13.93
N ALA A 17 -6.61 3.31 14.17
CA ALA A 17 -6.01 3.06 15.49
C ALA A 17 -5.01 4.17 15.90
N SER A 18 -4.36 4.82 14.94
CA SER A 18 -3.32 5.82 15.17
C SER A 18 -3.84 7.27 15.15
N GLY A 19 -5.11 7.50 14.77
CA GLY A 19 -5.68 8.85 14.64
C GLY A 19 -5.02 9.69 13.52
N VAL A 20 -4.49 9.03 12.49
CA VAL A 20 -3.88 9.68 11.31
C VAL A 20 -4.50 9.13 10.02
N GLY A 21 -4.41 9.88 8.93
CA GLY A 21 -4.72 9.42 7.59
C GLY A 21 -3.47 8.99 6.82
N ALA A 22 -3.66 8.46 5.61
CA ALA A 22 -2.58 8.16 4.68
C ALA A 22 -2.95 8.53 3.24
N GLU A 23 -1.98 9.05 2.50
CA GLU A 23 -2.06 9.16 1.05
C GLU A 23 -1.06 8.19 0.41
N VAL A 24 -1.58 7.30 -0.44
CA VAL A 24 -0.81 6.27 -1.13
C VAL A 24 -0.79 6.57 -2.63
N GLU A 25 0.39 6.48 -3.23
CA GLU A 25 0.64 6.70 -4.65
C GLU A 25 0.65 5.34 -5.36
N LEU A 26 -0.41 5.02 -6.11
CA LEU A 26 -0.61 3.70 -6.72
C LEU A 26 0.52 3.30 -7.66
N ASP A 27 1.08 4.26 -8.40
CA ASP A 27 2.15 4.00 -9.36
C ASP A 27 3.50 3.71 -8.68
N ARG A 28 3.57 3.82 -7.35
CA ARG A 28 4.74 3.46 -6.54
C ARG A 28 4.57 2.10 -5.86
N LEU A 29 3.41 1.46 -5.99
CA LEU A 29 3.21 0.10 -5.48
C LEU A 29 4.11 -0.89 -6.24
N PRO A 30 4.85 -1.76 -5.53
CA PRO A 30 5.68 -2.77 -6.17
C PRO A 30 4.81 -3.82 -6.87
N ALA A 31 5.26 -4.28 -8.03
CA ALA A 31 4.63 -5.39 -8.74
C ALA A 31 5.69 -6.43 -9.10
N SER A 32 5.34 -7.71 -9.04
CA SER A 32 6.16 -8.76 -9.62
C SER A 32 6.15 -8.66 -11.16
N ALA A 33 7.11 -9.31 -11.83
CA ALA A 33 7.11 -9.39 -13.29
C ALA A 33 5.85 -10.09 -13.81
N ALA A 34 5.50 -11.23 -13.21
CA ALA A 34 4.30 -11.98 -13.55
C ALA A 34 3.02 -11.13 -13.46
N LEU A 35 2.87 -10.33 -12.40
CA LEU A 35 1.70 -9.45 -12.27
C LEU A 35 1.67 -8.35 -13.34
N ARG A 36 2.84 -7.78 -13.70
CA ARG A 36 2.94 -6.78 -14.77
C ARG A 36 2.56 -7.36 -16.14
N ASP A 37 2.95 -8.61 -16.40
CA ASP A 37 2.76 -9.26 -17.70
C ASP A 37 1.34 -9.84 -17.84
N ALA A 38 0.71 -10.22 -16.73
CA ALA A 38 -0.61 -10.87 -16.75
C ALA A 38 -1.78 -9.90 -16.96
N VAL A 39 -1.68 -8.65 -16.49
CA VAL A 39 -2.81 -7.71 -16.48
C VAL A 39 -2.42 -6.27 -16.80
N GLY A 40 -3.40 -5.52 -17.32
CA GLY A 40 -3.26 -4.09 -17.60
C GLY A 40 -3.11 -3.25 -16.32
N PRO A 41 -2.68 -1.97 -16.45
CA PRO A 41 -2.38 -1.10 -15.30
C PRO A 41 -3.53 -0.91 -14.30
N GLU A 42 -4.76 -0.81 -14.77
CA GLU A 42 -5.93 -0.60 -13.90
C GLU A 42 -6.22 -1.83 -13.03
N GLN A 43 -6.33 -3.01 -13.65
CA GLN A 43 -6.51 -4.27 -12.95
C GLN A 43 -5.34 -4.56 -11.99
N ARG A 44 -4.12 -4.23 -12.40
CA ARG A 44 -2.93 -4.36 -11.56
C ARG A 44 -3.05 -3.51 -10.30
N ARG A 45 -3.44 -2.23 -10.42
CA ARG A 45 -3.65 -1.34 -9.26
C ARG A 45 -4.71 -1.89 -8.32
N ALA A 46 -5.80 -2.44 -8.87
CA ALA A 46 -6.84 -3.08 -8.05
C ALA A 46 -6.29 -4.25 -7.23
N PHE A 47 -5.50 -5.14 -7.85
CA PHE A 47 -4.87 -6.26 -7.13
C PHE A 47 -3.85 -5.78 -6.08
N GLN A 48 -3.00 -4.80 -6.41
CA GLN A 48 -2.00 -4.31 -5.45
C GLN A 48 -2.61 -3.53 -4.27
N ALA A 49 -3.74 -2.86 -4.47
CA ALA A 49 -4.33 -1.99 -3.45
C ALA A 49 -5.40 -2.70 -2.60
N ALA A 50 -6.19 -3.59 -3.21
CA ALA A 50 -7.37 -4.21 -2.59
C ALA A 50 -7.43 -5.73 -2.80
N GLY A 51 -6.45 -6.32 -3.48
CA GLY A 51 -6.20 -7.76 -3.36
C GLY A 51 -5.67 -8.08 -1.97
N GLY A 52 -5.65 -9.36 -1.60
CA GLY A 52 -5.14 -9.84 -0.32
C GLY A 52 -4.23 -11.06 -0.52
N ASP A 53 -3.92 -11.76 0.57
CA ASP A 53 -2.98 -12.90 0.62
C ASP A 53 -1.54 -12.55 0.17
N ASP A 54 -1.13 -11.28 0.33
CA ASP A 54 0.25 -10.86 0.03
C ASP A 54 1.24 -11.29 1.13
N TYR A 55 0.81 -11.24 2.40
CA TYR A 55 1.65 -11.49 3.59
C TYR A 55 2.91 -10.61 3.64
N GLU A 56 2.81 -9.39 3.13
CA GLU A 56 3.86 -8.38 3.10
C GLU A 56 3.76 -7.41 4.29
N LEU A 57 4.84 -6.72 4.63
CA LEU A 57 4.83 -5.75 5.73
C LEU A 57 4.55 -4.31 5.24
N CYS A 58 3.44 -3.74 5.69
CA CYS A 58 3.17 -2.31 5.57
C CYS A 58 3.53 -1.58 6.88
N PHE A 59 4.35 -0.53 6.79
CA PHE A 59 4.79 0.25 7.96
C PHE A 59 4.97 1.74 7.65
N THR A 60 5.03 2.55 8.69
CA THR A 60 5.30 3.99 8.63
C THR A 60 6.61 4.32 9.34
N ALA A 61 7.30 5.36 8.90
CA ALA A 61 8.51 5.84 9.54
C ALA A 61 8.75 7.34 9.26
N PRO A 62 9.44 8.06 10.15
CA PRO A 62 9.92 9.41 9.87
C PRO A 62 10.87 9.43 8.67
N VAL A 63 10.83 10.51 7.87
CA VAL A 63 11.60 10.63 6.63
C VAL A 63 13.12 10.53 6.87
N GLU A 64 13.58 10.96 8.03
CA GLU A 64 14.98 10.92 8.45
C GLU A 64 15.50 9.47 8.61
N ARG A 65 14.60 8.49 8.68
CA ARG A 65 14.95 7.06 8.78
C ARG A 65 15.07 6.37 7.43
N ALA A 66 14.78 7.04 6.31
CA ALA A 66 14.79 6.44 4.97
C ALA A 66 16.10 5.68 4.65
N ARG A 67 17.26 6.32 4.83
CA ARG A 67 18.57 5.68 4.59
C ARG A 67 18.82 4.45 5.47
N ARG A 68 18.31 4.46 6.70
CA ARG A 68 18.44 3.32 7.62
C ARG A 68 17.56 2.15 7.18
N ILE A 69 16.36 2.45 6.70
CA ILE A 69 15.44 1.45 6.14
C ILE A 69 16.03 0.83 4.87
N GLU A 70 16.56 1.65 3.96
CA GLU A 70 17.26 1.18 2.75
C GLU A 70 18.46 0.28 3.09
N GLY A 71 19.26 0.67 4.09
CA GLY A 71 20.37 -0.17 4.58
C GLY A 71 19.89 -1.51 5.17
N ALA A 72 18.81 -1.50 5.96
CA ALA A 72 18.23 -2.72 6.50
C ALA A 72 17.67 -3.64 5.40
N ALA A 73 16.99 -3.07 4.41
CA ALA A 73 16.46 -3.77 3.23
C ALA A 73 17.58 -4.45 2.42
N ALA A 74 18.70 -3.75 2.21
CA ALA A 74 19.86 -4.32 1.52
C ALA A 74 20.48 -5.50 2.29
N VAL A 75 20.58 -5.40 3.61
CA VAL A 75 21.12 -6.48 4.46
C VAL A 75 20.18 -7.69 4.51
N SER A 76 18.87 -7.47 4.56
CA SER A 76 17.88 -8.56 4.59
C SER A 76 17.60 -9.18 3.24
N GLY A 77 17.99 -8.52 2.14
CA GLY A 77 17.67 -8.95 0.78
C GLY A 77 16.19 -8.77 0.42
N VAL A 78 15.45 -7.95 1.18
CA VAL A 78 14.02 -7.69 0.96
C VAL A 78 13.85 -6.34 0.29
N ALA A 79 13.11 -6.30 -0.81
CA ALA A 79 12.79 -5.03 -1.47
C ALA A 79 11.84 -4.19 -0.60
N VAL A 80 12.12 -2.90 -0.46
CA VAL A 80 11.26 -1.95 0.26
C VAL A 80 10.96 -0.76 -0.64
N ALA A 81 9.69 -0.36 -0.71
CA ALA A 81 9.24 0.78 -1.49
C ALA A 81 8.53 1.81 -0.60
N ARG A 82 8.90 3.09 -0.74
CA ARG A 82 8.10 4.19 -0.17
C ARG A 82 6.90 4.45 -1.09
N ILE A 83 5.72 4.07 -0.64
CA ILE A 83 4.49 4.13 -1.43
C ILE A 83 3.61 5.36 -1.14
N GLY A 84 3.97 6.22 -0.18
CA GLY A 84 3.11 7.34 0.19
C GLY A 84 3.62 8.13 1.39
N ARG A 85 2.67 8.72 2.13
CA ARG A 85 2.90 9.45 3.39
C ARG A 85 1.66 9.42 4.30
N THR A 86 1.89 9.59 5.60
CA THR A 86 0.80 9.87 6.56
C THR A 86 0.37 11.34 6.47
N VAL A 87 -0.90 11.61 6.78
CA VAL A 87 -1.53 12.94 6.79
C VAL A 87 -2.45 13.08 8.00
N GLY A 88 -2.98 14.29 8.26
CA GLY A 88 -4.04 14.46 9.27
C GLY A 88 -5.35 13.77 8.83
N GLY A 89 -6.18 13.37 9.80
CA GLY A 89 -7.45 12.69 9.57
C GLY A 89 -7.41 11.23 10.05
N SER A 90 -8.29 10.37 9.52
CA SER A 90 -8.39 8.96 9.90
C SER A 90 -8.74 8.04 8.72
N HIS A 91 -8.52 8.52 7.49
CA HIS A 91 -8.89 7.84 6.24
C HIS A 91 -7.66 7.62 5.35
N VAL A 92 -7.75 6.63 4.47
CA VAL A 92 -6.73 6.33 3.45
C VAL A 92 -7.24 6.82 2.10
N VAL A 93 -6.40 7.57 1.37
CA VAL A 93 -6.65 7.99 -0.01
C VAL A 93 -5.60 7.37 -0.91
N MET A 94 -6.04 6.57 -1.88
CA MET A 94 -5.20 6.07 -2.97
C MET A 94 -5.24 7.09 -4.12
N ARG A 95 -4.10 7.38 -4.75
CA ARG A 95 -3.99 8.33 -5.87
C ARG A 95 -3.34 7.67 -7.08
N ASP A 96 -3.86 7.95 -8.28
CA ASP A 96 -3.24 7.53 -9.54
C ASP A 96 -1.96 8.34 -9.86
N GLY A 97 -1.27 8.02 -10.95
CA GLY A 97 -0.08 8.77 -11.40
C GLY A 97 -0.33 10.23 -11.76
N GLY A 98 -1.59 10.63 -11.93
CA GLY A 98 -2.00 12.03 -12.09
C GLY A 98 -2.33 12.72 -10.78
N GLY A 99 -2.19 12.04 -9.63
CA GLY A 99 -2.54 12.55 -8.31
C GLY A 99 -4.04 12.55 -8.01
N ARG A 100 -4.88 12.03 -8.90
CA ARG A 100 -6.33 11.99 -8.72
C ARG A 100 -6.70 10.88 -7.74
N PRO A 101 -7.66 11.12 -6.83
CA PRO A 101 -8.20 10.06 -5.98
C PRO A 101 -8.66 8.89 -6.83
N TRP A 102 -8.19 7.70 -6.49
CA TRP A 102 -8.60 6.44 -7.08
C TRP A 102 -9.66 5.81 -6.18
N ALA A 103 -10.83 5.57 -6.75
CA ALA A 103 -11.94 4.91 -6.09
C ALA A 103 -12.21 3.60 -6.84
N PRO A 104 -11.85 2.43 -6.29
CA PRO A 104 -12.26 1.17 -6.86
C PRO A 104 -13.72 0.89 -6.55
N ASP A 105 -14.37 0.08 -7.39
CA ASP A 105 -15.71 -0.44 -7.11
C ASP A 105 -15.72 -1.41 -5.90
N LYS A 106 -14.55 -1.89 -5.45
CA LYS A 106 -14.37 -2.77 -4.28
C LYS A 106 -13.16 -2.34 -3.44
N THR A 107 -13.33 -2.22 -2.12
CA THR A 107 -12.28 -1.74 -1.18
C THR A 107 -11.52 -2.83 -0.43
N GLY A 108 -11.75 -4.12 -0.73
CA GLY A 108 -11.07 -5.26 -0.10
C GLY A 108 -11.87 -6.56 -0.20
N TYR A 109 -11.37 -7.64 0.41
CA TYR A 109 -12.08 -8.91 0.58
C TYR A 109 -12.94 -8.90 1.85
N GLU A 110 -14.22 -9.24 1.75
CA GLU A 110 -15.11 -9.47 2.91
C GLU A 110 -15.49 -10.95 2.98
N HIS A 111 -15.13 -11.63 4.08
CA HIS A 111 -15.36 -13.07 4.24
C HIS A 111 -16.85 -13.48 4.27
N PHE A 112 -17.76 -12.59 4.66
CA PHE A 112 -19.19 -12.89 4.85
C PHE A 112 -20.08 -11.67 4.60
N GLY A 113 -19.99 -11.06 3.40
CA GLY A 113 -20.76 -9.87 3.04
C GLY A 113 -22.25 -9.91 3.40
#